data_AF-B9Y5S6-F1
#
_entry.id   AF-B9Y5S6-F1
#
_cell.length_a   1.000
_cell.length_b   1.000
_cell.length_c   1.000
_cell.angle_alpha   90.00
_cell.angle_beta   90.00
_cell.angle_gamma   90.00
#
_symmetry.space_group_name_H-M   'P 1'
#
loop_
_entity.id
_entity.type
_entity.pdbx_description
1 polymer ?
#
loop_
_entity_poly.entity_id
_entity_poly.type
_entity_poly.pdbx_seq_one_letter_code
_entity_poly.pdbx_strand_id
1 'polypeptide(L)'
;MKEWKASEKEAQKMTRDGAISVNMVTGEASHVSDRAPEQDYSPSGDSTVLARTALHHLDDRRVRKSQKKKRRNRRKAYRKGTAANDRPSSRLQFSDEERAAPELQKAIRKSDKAADKLDAARAAIPKKRVLGTERVFDEASGAGRTRLVFHETDKPASIRQPGPSPLTRPLQEVAHAAHAKVREVEQENSGVAAGHLTERGMEKAVGYGNRKLQNWRAERQVKPWRDAAKAEQAAVRANAEALYQKALHDNPQLASGNPISRIWQKKRMQRQY
;
A
#
# COMPACT_ATOMS: atom_id res chain seq x y z
N MET A 1 8.94 82.39 -57.51
CA MET A 1 9.28 80.99 -57.83
C MET A 1 8.23 80.09 -57.19
N LYS A 2 7.60 79.19 -57.94
CA LYS A 2 6.63 78.22 -57.41
C LYS A 2 7.40 77.00 -56.92
N GLU A 3 7.32 76.71 -55.63
CA GLU A 3 7.86 75.50 -55.04
C GLU A 3 7.02 74.29 -55.49
N TRP A 4 7.68 73.28 -56.03
CA TRP A 4 7.04 72.02 -56.39
C TRP A 4 7.03 71.12 -55.15
N LYS A 5 5.83 70.85 -54.59
CA LYS A 5 5.67 69.83 -53.54
C LYS A 5 5.53 68.45 -54.17
N ALA A 6 6.24 67.47 -53.62
CA ALA A 6 6.14 66.07 -54.03
C ALA A 6 4.71 65.54 -53.81
N SER A 7 4.22 64.63 -54.67
CA SER A 7 2.87 64.09 -54.50
C SER A 7 2.79 63.20 -53.26
N GLU A 8 1.79 63.42 -52.42
CA GLU A 8 1.57 62.64 -51.21
C GLU A 8 1.25 61.19 -51.59
N LYS A 9 1.98 60.24 -51.01
CA LYS A 9 1.78 58.81 -51.23
C LYS A 9 1.28 58.18 -49.95
N GLU A 10 -0.03 57.99 -49.87
CA GLU A 10 -0.68 57.38 -48.71
C GLU A 10 -0.88 55.88 -48.94
N ALA A 11 -0.62 55.09 -47.89
CA ALA A 11 -0.86 53.67 -47.86
C ALA A 11 -1.83 53.35 -46.71
N GLN A 12 -2.99 52.79 -47.03
CA GLN A 12 -3.95 52.34 -46.04
C GLN A 12 -3.69 50.88 -45.68
N LYS A 13 -3.67 50.59 -44.38
CA LYS A 13 -3.57 49.22 -43.86
C LYS A 13 -4.56 48.99 -42.73
N MET A 14 -5.01 47.75 -42.61
CA MET A 14 -5.85 47.31 -41.50
C MET A 14 -4.97 46.91 -40.32
N THR A 15 -5.28 47.45 -39.15
CA THR A 15 -4.66 47.08 -37.88
C THR A 15 -5.73 46.56 -36.92
N ARG A 16 -5.30 46.09 -35.75
CA ARG A 16 -6.19 45.55 -34.72
C ARG A 16 -7.26 46.55 -34.27
N ASP A 17 -6.89 47.84 -34.22
CA ASP A 17 -7.77 48.93 -33.77
C ASP A 17 -8.57 49.58 -34.92
N GLY A 18 -8.38 49.12 -36.16
CA GLY A 18 -9.13 49.57 -37.33
C GLY A 18 -8.25 49.98 -38.51
N ALA A 19 -8.87 50.70 -39.46
CA ALA A 19 -8.22 51.16 -40.68
C ALA A 19 -7.37 52.41 -40.39
N ILE A 20 -6.09 52.36 -40.76
CA ILE A 20 -5.14 53.46 -40.57
C ILE A 20 -4.53 53.80 -41.93
N SER A 21 -4.56 55.08 -42.31
CA SER A 21 -3.77 55.63 -43.42
C SER A 21 -2.43 56.10 -42.90
N VAL A 22 -1.35 55.65 -43.54
CA VAL A 22 0.00 56.13 -43.26
C VAL A 22 0.51 56.88 -44.47
N ASN A 23 0.87 58.14 -44.28
CA ASN A 23 1.58 58.89 -45.31
C ASN A 23 3.02 58.39 -45.36
N MET A 24 3.40 57.79 -46.48
CA MET A 24 4.71 57.16 -46.63
C MET A 24 5.86 58.17 -46.78
N VAL A 25 5.55 59.44 -47.03
CA VAL A 25 6.56 60.50 -47.19
C VAL A 25 6.90 61.15 -45.86
N THR A 26 5.91 61.37 -44.98
CA THR A 26 6.11 61.98 -43.65
C THR A 26 6.15 60.96 -42.50
N GLY A 27 5.65 59.74 -42.72
CA GLY A 27 5.55 58.70 -41.71
C GLY A 27 4.38 58.87 -40.73
N GLU A 28 3.57 59.90 -40.91
CA GLU A 28 2.42 60.18 -40.04
C GLU A 28 1.28 59.20 -40.34
N ALA A 29 0.69 58.65 -39.27
CA ALA A 29 -0.37 57.66 -39.34
C ALA A 29 -1.66 58.24 -38.74
N SER A 30 -2.70 58.36 -39.56
CA SER A 30 -4.02 58.85 -39.17
C SER A 30 -5.02 57.69 -39.13
N HIS A 31 -5.81 57.63 -38.07
CA HIS A 31 -6.88 56.64 -37.95
C HIS A 31 -8.07 57.12 -38.77
N VAL A 32 -8.50 56.28 -39.71
CA VAL A 32 -9.61 56.59 -40.61
C VAL A 32 -10.93 56.08 -40.02
N SER A 33 -10.89 55.14 -39.08
CA SER A 33 -12.07 54.56 -38.44
C SER A 33 -12.37 55.14 -37.05
N ASP A 34 -13.64 55.44 -36.78
CA ASP A 34 -14.16 55.97 -35.50
C ASP A 34 -14.27 54.94 -34.36
N ARG A 35 -13.53 53.82 -34.46
CA ARG A 35 -13.56 52.74 -33.46
C ARG A 35 -12.66 53.10 -32.27
N ALA A 36 -13.17 52.94 -31.04
CA ALA A 36 -12.38 53.17 -29.84
C ALA A 36 -11.22 52.15 -29.75
N PRO A 37 -9.98 52.59 -29.41
CA PRO A 37 -8.83 51.70 -29.30
C PRO A 37 -9.04 50.67 -28.18
N GLU A 38 -8.66 49.41 -28.42
CA GLU A 38 -8.78 48.36 -27.40
C GLU A 38 -7.77 48.57 -26.27
N GLN A 39 -8.16 48.25 -25.03
CA GLN A 39 -7.32 48.43 -23.86
C GLN A 39 -6.26 47.32 -23.78
N ASP A 40 -5.00 47.69 -23.65
CA ASP A 40 -3.88 46.75 -23.57
C ASP A 40 -3.85 46.02 -22.22
N TYR A 41 -4.14 44.72 -22.22
CA TYR A 41 -4.05 43.84 -21.04
C TYR A 41 -2.70 43.11 -20.92
N SER A 42 -1.65 43.64 -21.56
CA SER A 42 -0.30 43.12 -21.38
C SER A 42 0.11 43.29 -19.91
N PRO A 43 0.70 42.26 -19.26
CA PRO A 43 1.05 42.35 -17.85
C PRO A 43 1.98 43.55 -17.65
N SER A 44 1.52 44.55 -16.88
CA SER A 44 2.37 45.65 -16.42
C SER A 44 3.58 45.01 -15.72
N GLY A 45 4.77 45.52 -15.98
CA GLY A 45 6.04 44.98 -15.47
C GLY A 45 6.23 45.07 -13.96
N ASP A 46 5.16 44.85 -13.17
CA ASP A 46 5.14 44.82 -11.71
C ASP A 46 5.83 43.55 -11.21
N SER A 47 7.17 43.59 -11.29
CA SER A 47 8.11 42.60 -10.77
C SER A 47 7.83 42.19 -9.32
N THR A 48 7.12 43.01 -8.55
CA THR A 48 6.71 42.74 -7.17
C THR A 48 5.66 41.63 -7.06
N VAL A 49 4.74 41.51 -8.02
CA VAL A 49 3.71 40.47 -8.03
C VAL A 49 4.31 39.12 -8.42
N LEU A 50 5.22 39.11 -9.39
CA LEU A 50 6.00 37.94 -9.82
C LEU A 50 6.98 37.47 -8.72
N ALA A 51 7.64 38.40 -8.03
CA ALA A 51 8.51 38.07 -6.89
C ALA A 51 7.73 37.44 -5.73
N ARG A 52 6.54 37.97 -5.41
CA ARG A 52 5.66 37.40 -4.38
C ARG A 52 5.20 35.98 -4.75
N THR A 53 4.77 35.73 -5.99
CA THR A 53 4.38 34.38 -6.43
C THR A 53 5.56 33.41 -6.44
N ALA A 54 6.74 33.84 -6.89
CA ALA A 54 7.95 33.01 -6.86
C ALA A 54 8.36 32.61 -5.42
N LEU A 55 8.26 33.53 -4.46
CA LEU A 55 8.50 33.24 -3.04
C LEU A 55 7.50 32.24 -2.47
N HIS A 56 6.20 32.41 -2.77
CA HIS A 56 5.16 31.43 -2.38
C HIS A 56 5.44 30.03 -2.96
N HIS A 57 5.92 29.92 -4.21
CA HIS A 57 6.29 28.64 -4.80
C HIS A 57 7.53 27.98 -4.16
N LEU A 58 8.49 28.76 -3.66
CA LEU A 58 9.65 28.23 -2.94
C LEU A 58 9.26 27.71 -1.56
N ASP A 59 8.40 28.44 -0.84
CA ASP A 59 7.87 28.01 0.44
C ASP A 59 7.02 26.74 0.30
N ASP A 60 6.16 26.66 -0.70
CA ASP A 60 5.38 25.45 -1.00
C ASP A 60 6.26 24.24 -1.29
N ARG A 61 7.38 24.42 -2.01
CA ARG A 61 8.34 23.33 -2.26
C ARG A 61 9.01 22.88 -0.96
N ARG A 62 9.35 23.80 -0.05
CA ARG A 62 9.95 23.47 1.25
C ARG A 62 8.96 22.75 2.16
N VAL A 63 7.72 23.23 2.23
CA VAL A 63 6.61 22.60 2.96
C VAL A 63 6.36 21.20 2.40
N ARG A 64 6.24 21.02 1.09
CA ARG A 64 6.04 19.72 0.44
C ARG A 64 7.19 18.74 0.71
N LYS A 65 8.45 19.20 0.65
CA LYS A 65 9.62 18.37 1.02
C LYS A 65 9.56 17.94 2.49
N SER A 66 9.23 18.87 3.40
CA SER A 66 9.11 18.58 4.84
C SER A 66 7.98 17.58 5.12
N GLN A 67 6.82 17.73 4.48
CA GLN A 67 5.68 16.81 4.62
C GLN A 67 6.00 15.42 4.04
N LYS A 68 6.69 15.35 2.90
CA LYS A 68 7.17 14.09 2.32
C LYS A 68 8.16 13.39 3.26
N LYS A 69 9.06 14.14 3.91
CA LYS A 69 9.98 13.62 4.94
C LYS A 69 9.23 13.14 6.19
N LYS A 70 8.25 13.90 6.69
CA LYS A 70 7.37 13.51 7.81
C LYS A 70 6.59 12.24 7.48
N ARG A 71 6.01 12.11 6.28
CA ARG A 71 5.31 10.89 5.82
C ARG A 71 6.25 9.68 5.72
N ARG A 72 7.46 9.87 5.19
CA ARG A 72 8.49 8.81 5.14
C ARG A 72 8.91 8.38 6.55
N ASN A 73 9.08 9.33 7.47
CA ASN A 73 9.42 9.05 8.86
C ASN A 73 8.26 8.37 9.60
N ARG A 74 6.99 8.77 9.39
CA ARG A 74 5.82 8.03 9.90
C ARG A 74 5.74 6.62 9.34
N ARG A 75 5.98 6.44 8.04
CA ARG A 75 6.05 5.11 7.42
C ARG A 75 7.21 4.28 7.98
N LYS A 76 8.37 4.89 8.23
CA LYS A 76 9.50 4.23 8.90
C LYS A 76 9.22 3.95 10.37
N ALA A 77 8.49 4.82 11.08
CA ALA A 77 8.10 4.62 12.47
C ALA A 77 7.05 3.51 12.58
N TYR A 78 6.07 3.47 11.66
CA TYR A 78 5.15 2.35 11.50
C TYR A 78 5.89 1.07 11.12
N ARG A 79 6.89 1.16 10.22
CA ARG A 79 7.77 0.03 9.86
C ARG A 79 8.68 -0.40 11.01
N LYS A 80 9.08 0.51 11.89
CA LYS A 80 9.88 0.23 13.10
C LYS A 80 9.01 -0.27 14.25
N GLY A 81 7.74 0.14 14.33
CA GLY A 81 6.75 -0.40 15.25
C GLY A 81 6.31 -1.80 14.82
N THR A 82 6.20 -2.05 13.52
CA THR A 82 6.08 -3.42 12.98
C THR A 82 7.38 -4.19 13.16
N ALA A 83 8.57 -3.60 12.95
CA ALA A 83 9.83 -4.27 13.26
C ALA A 83 10.06 -4.51 14.77
N ALA A 84 9.39 -3.74 15.64
CA ALA A 84 9.31 -4.02 17.07
C ALA A 84 8.41 -5.22 17.37
N ASN A 85 7.38 -5.46 16.55
CA ASN A 85 6.62 -6.73 16.52
C ASN A 85 7.39 -7.88 15.83
N ASP A 86 8.31 -7.56 14.91
CA ASP A 86 9.24 -8.49 14.27
C ASP A 86 10.49 -8.77 15.13
N ARG A 87 10.59 -8.16 16.33
CA ARG A 87 11.59 -8.60 17.30
C ARG A 87 11.30 -10.06 17.66
N PRO A 88 12.33 -10.90 17.79
CA PRO A 88 12.18 -12.30 18.18
C PRO A 88 11.57 -12.48 19.57
N SER A 89 11.32 -11.41 20.33
CA SER A 89 10.79 -11.45 21.67
C SER A 89 9.50 -10.61 21.77
N SER A 90 8.37 -11.19 21.39
CA SER A 90 7.07 -10.84 22.00
C SER A 90 7.00 -11.28 23.46
N ARG A 91 8.08 -11.85 24.00
CA ARG A 91 8.21 -12.35 25.36
C ARG A 91 8.32 -11.19 26.32
N LEU A 92 7.34 -11.07 27.22
CA LEU A 92 7.36 -10.09 28.28
C LEU A 92 8.48 -10.44 29.27
N GLN A 93 9.29 -9.44 29.61
CA GLN A 93 10.29 -9.57 30.66
C GLN A 93 9.61 -9.14 31.97
N PHE A 94 9.43 -10.08 32.89
CA PHE A 94 8.93 -9.83 34.24
C PHE A 94 10.10 -9.85 35.21
N SER A 95 10.09 -8.98 36.22
CA SER A 95 11.08 -9.02 37.30
C SER A 95 10.91 -10.29 38.15
N ASP A 96 11.94 -10.67 38.89
CA ASP A 96 11.87 -11.85 39.77
C ASP A 96 10.85 -11.66 40.90
N GLU A 97 10.63 -10.41 41.34
CA GLU A 97 9.58 -10.03 42.28
C GLU A 97 8.17 -10.27 41.70
N GLU A 98 7.95 -9.90 40.44
CA GLU A 98 6.68 -10.12 39.72
C GLU A 98 6.43 -11.62 39.48
N ARG A 99 7.49 -12.43 39.36
CA ARG A 99 7.40 -13.88 39.21
C ARG A 99 7.15 -14.62 40.52
N ALA A 100 7.60 -14.05 41.64
CA ALA A 100 7.39 -14.59 42.99
C ALA A 100 5.96 -14.35 43.49
N ALA A 101 5.27 -13.31 42.99
CA ALA A 101 3.89 -13.02 43.33
C ALA A 101 2.94 -14.14 42.83
N PRO A 102 2.27 -14.89 43.73
CA PRO A 102 1.42 -16.04 43.34
C PRO A 102 0.21 -15.63 42.49
N GLU A 103 -0.25 -14.38 42.63
CA GLU A 103 -1.36 -13.81 41.86
C GLU A 103 -1.01 -13.60 40.38
N LEU A 104 0.21 -13.10 40.11
CA LEU A 104 0.70 -12.84 38.75
C LEU A 104 1.30 -14.09 38.10
N GLN A 105 1.78 -15.04 38.90
CA GLN A 105 2.48 -16.25 38.43
C GLN A 105 1.69 -17.03 37.37
N LYS A 106 0.37 -17.17 37.54
CA LYS A 106 -0.49 -17.88 36.57
C LYS A 106 -0.58 -17.14 35.23
N ALA A 107 -0.67 -15.80 35.26
CA ALA A 107 -0.75 -14.99 34.06
C ALA A 107 0.60 -14.95 33.31
N ILE A 108 1.70 -14.84 34.05
CA ILE A 108 3.06 -14.90 33.53
C ILE A 108 3.32 -16.24 32.82
N ARG A 109 3.00 -17.37 33.47
CA ARG A 109 3.13 -18.70 32.85
C ARG A 109 2.33 -18.85 31.55
N LYS A 110 1.15 -18.24 31.48
CA LYS A 110 0.31 -18.25 30.25
C LYS A 110 0.94 -17.41 29.14
N SER A 111 1.48 -16.23 29.48
CA SER A 111 2.22 -15.37 28.55
C SER A 111 3.46 -16.08 28.01
N ASP A 112 4.29 -16.67 28.89
CA ASP A 112 5.49 -17.41 28.51
C ASP A 112 5.16 -18.60 27.60
N LYS A 113 4.18 -19.42 27.97
CA LYS A 113 3.74 -20.56 27.15
C LYS A 113 3.18 -20.12 25.79
N ALA A 114 2.53 -18.96 25.71
CA ALA A 114 2.04 -18.42 24.45
C ALA A 114 3.20 -17.89 23.58
N ALA A 115 4.23 -17.30 24.20
CA ALA A 115 5.46 -16.91 23.52
C ALA A 115 6.21 -18.14 22.97
N ASP A 116 6.37 -19.21 23.76
CA ASP A 116 6.99 -20.46 23.29
C ASP A 116 6.28 -21.05 22.06
N LYS A 117 4.94 -20.98 22.05
CA LYS A 117 4.13 -21.44 20.91
C LYS A 117 4.31 -20.56 19.69
N LEU A 118 4.44 -19.25 19.87
CA LEU A 118 4.73 -18.32 18.79
C LEU A 118 6.11 -18.60 18.20
N ASP A 119 7.12 -18.79 19.04
CA ASP A 119 8.50 -19.08 18.60
C ASP A 119 8.56 -20.40 17.84
N ALA A 120 7.89 -21.45 18.34
CA ALA A 120 7.77 -22.73 17.66
C ALA A 120 7.03 -22.61 16.31
N ALA A 121 5.95 -21.82 16.26
CA ALA A 121 5.19 -21.60 15.02
C ALA A 121 5.98 -20.79 13.99
N ARG A 122 6.76 -19.79 14.42
CA ARG A 122 7.67 -19.03 13.55
C ARG A 122 8.82 -19.90 13.03
N ALA A 123 9.37 -20.79 13.87
CA ALA A 123 10.39 -21.75 13.44
C ALA A 123 9.88 -22.74 12.38
N ALA A 124 8.58 -23.05 12.38
CA ALA A 124 7.95 -23.90 11.37
C ALA A 124 7.70 -23.21 10.02
N ILE A 125 7.92 -21.88 9.92
CA ILE A 125 7.76 -21.15 8.66
C ILE A 125 8.88 -21.56 7.69
N PRO A 126 8.56 -21.95 6.45
CA PRO A 126 9.58 -22.27 5.46
C PRO A 126 10.48 -21.06 5.17
N LYS A 127 11.79 -21.27 5.20
CA LYS A 127 12.79 -20.24 4.88
C LYS A 127 13.23 -20.32 3.41
N LYS A 128 13.63 -19.19 2.85
CA LYS A 128 14.26 -19.09 1.52
C LYS A 128 15.62 -18.41 1.65
N ARG A 129 16.60 -18.89 0.89
CA ARG A 129 17.93 -18.28 0.80
C ARG A 129 17.88 -17.14 -0.21
N VAL A 130 18.22 -15.94 0.23
CA VAL A 130 18.28 -14.74 -0.60
C VAL A 130 19.71 -14.26 -0.64
N LEU A 131 20.21 -13.96 -1.84
CA LEU A 131 21.54 -13.39 -2.03
C LEU A 131 21.53 -11.92 -1.54
N GLY A 132 22.37 -11.62 -0.56
CA GLY A 132 22.66 -10.29 -0.04
C GLY A 132 24.11 -9.88 -0.31
N THR A 133 24.40 -8.60 -0.10
CA THR A 133 25.75 -8.05 -0.14
C THR A 133 26.11 -7.54 1.25
N GLU A 134 27.17 -8.09 1.84
CA GLU A 134 27.71 -7.61 3.10
C GLU A 134 29.08 -6.98 2.85
N ARG A 135 29.33 -5.85 3.49
CA ARG A 135 30.62 -5.17 3.40
C ARG A 135 31.47 -5.59 4.59
N VAL A 136 32.45 -6.45 4.33
CA VAL A 136 33.41 -6.94 5.32
C VAL A 136 34.61 -6.00 5.31
N PHE A 137 34.96 -5.47 6.47
CA PHE A 137 36.11 -4.59 6.65
C PHE A 137 37.26 -5.43 7.22
N ASP A 138 38.41 -5.45 6.54
CA ASP A 138 39.62 -6.04 7.10
C ASP A 138 40.23 -5.01 8.08
N GLU A 139 40.06 -5.23 9.39
CA GLU A 139 40.42 -4.27 10.47
C GLU A 139 41.89 -3.81 10.41
N ALA A 140 42.80 -4.66 9.94
CA ALA A 140 44.22 -4.34 9.80
C ALA A 140 44.55 -3.39 8.64
N SER A 141 43.70 -3.33 7.60
CA SER A 141 43.98 -2.56 6.37
C SER A 141 43.00 -1.41 6.13
N GLY A 142 41.89 -1.38 6.88
CA GLY A 142 40.81 -0.42 6.66
C GLY A 142 40.14 -0.52 5.29
N ALA A 143 40.42 -1.57 4.51
CA ALA A 143 39.86 -1.78 3.20
C ALA A 143 38.56 -2.60 3.31
N GLY A 144 37.44 -2.00 2.90
CA GLY A 144 36.14 -2.68 2.87
C GLY A 144 35.93 -3.46 1.58
N ARG A 145 35.82 -4.79 1.66
CA ARG A 145 35.46 -5.67 0.55
C ARG A 145 33.98 -6.04 0.62
N THR A 146 33.27 -5.98 -0.50
CA THR A 146 31.87 -6.44 -0.58
C THR A 146 31.85 -7.93 -0.91
N ARG A 147 31.28 -8.75 -0.03
CA ARG A 147 31.06 -10.19 -0.25
C ARG A 147 29.57 -10.46 -0.46
N LEU A 148 29.29 -11.38 -1.38
CA LEU A 148 27.94 -11.92 -1.56
C LEU A 148 27.70 -12.97 -0.48
N VAL A 149 26.67 -12.78 0.34
CA VAL A 149 26.30 -13.68 1.43
C VAL A 149 24.85 -14.10 1.25
N PHE A 150 24.57 -15.40 1.40
CA PHE A 150 23.20 -15.88 1.38
C PHE A 150 22.57 -15.69 2.76
N HIS A 151 21.55 -14.85 2.85
CA HIS A 151 20.73 -14.73 4.05
C HIS A 151 19.52 -15.65 3.96
N GLU A 152 19.29 -16.42 5.02
CA GLU A 152 18.00 -17.09 5.19
C GLU A 152 16.96 -16.05 5.60
N THR A 153 15.89 -15.96 4.82
CA THR A 153 14.75 -15.08 5.11
C THR A 153 13.49 -15.90 5.09
N ASP A 154 12.51 -15.56 5.92
CA ASP A 154 11.22 -16.25 5.89
C ASP A 154 10.58 -16.12 4.51
N LYS A 155 10.06 -17.22 3.99
CA LYS A 155 9.33 -17.20 2.73
C LYS A 155 8.04 -16.41 2.99
N PRO A 156 7.79 -15.31 2.24
CA PRO A 156 6.61 -14.50 2.48
C PRO A 156 5.37 -15.37 2.28
N ALA A 157 4.35 -15.13 3.11
CA ALA A 157 3.04 -15.78 3.02
C ALA A 157 2.30 -15.49 1.71
N SER A 158 2.94 -14.82 0.73
CA SER A 158 2.39 -14.60 -0.59
C SER A 158 2.22 -15.94 -1.29
N ILE A 159 1.05 -16.52 -1.03
CA ILE A 159 0.31 -17.36 -1.95
C ILE A 159 -0.06 -16.44 -3.11
N ARG A 160 0.93 -16.04 -3.92
CA ARG A 160 0.63 -16.06 -5.34
C ARG A 160 0.32 -17.53 -5.54
N GLN A 161 -0.96 -17.84 -5.72
CA GLN A 161 -1.33 -19.08 -6.40
C GLN A 161 -0.28 -19.22 -7.50
N PRO A 162 0.52 -20.30 -7.55
CA PRO A 162 1.44 -20.47 -8.67
C PRO A 162 0.60 -20.15 -9.89
N GLY A 163 0.95 -19.05 -10.58
CA GLY A 163 0.13 -18.57 -11.68
C GLY A 163 -0.05 -19.76 -12.61
N PRO A 164 -1.25 -19.96 -13.20
CA PRO A 164 -1.52 -21.12 -14.04
C PRO A 164 -0.28 -21.35 -14.92
N SER A 165 0.37 -22.49 -14.73
CA SER A 165 1.62 -22.79 -15.45
C SER A 165 1.38 -22.52 -16.92
N PRO A 166 2.33 -22.01 -17.71
CA PRO A 166 2.08 -21.66 -19.11
C PRO A 166 1.49 -22.81 -19.94
N LEU A 167 1.63 -24.06 -19.47
CA LEU A 167 1.08 -25.29 -20.04
C LEU A 167 -0.39 -25.59 -19.67
N THR A 168 -1.02 -24.88 -18.72
CA THR A 168 -2.42 -25.14 -18.36
C THR A 168 -3.41 -24.60 -19.38
N ARG A 169 -3.07 -23.50 -20.08
CA ARG A 169 -3.90 -22.93 -21.14
C ARG A 169 -4.09 -23.89 -22.32
N PRO A 170 -3.03 -24.46 -22.93
CA PRO A 170 -3.22 -25.42 -24.03
C PRO A 170 -3.96 -26.68 -23.59
N LEU A 171 -3.72 -27.18 -22.37
CA LEU A 171 -4.48 -28.33 -21.85
C LEU A 171 -5.97 -28.03 -21.66
N GLN A 172 -6.32 -26.81 -21.21
CA GLN A 172 -7.70 -26.38 -21.10
C GLN A 172 -8.36 -26.24 -22.47
N GLU A 173 -7.66 -25.70 -23.46
CA GLU A 173 -8.17 -25.57 -24.83
C GLU A 173 -8.46 -26.93 -25.47
N VAL A 174 -7.55 -27.91 -25.30
CA VAL A 174 -7.78 -29.29 -25.78
C VAL A 174 -8.96 -29.94 -25.07
N ALA A 175 -9.08 -29.77 -23.75
CA ALA A 175 -10.22 -30.29 -23.00
C ALA A 175 -11.54 -29.63 -23.42
N HIS A 176 -11.55 -28.32 -23.67
CA HIS A 176 -12.73 -27.60 -24.16
C HIS A 176 -13.12 -28.02 -25.58
N ALA A 177 -12.15 -28.23 -26.48
CA ALA A 177 -12.41 -28.72 -27.83
C ALA A 177 -12.97 -30.15 -27.83
N ALA A 178 -12.45 -31.02 -26.95
CA ALA A 178 -13.01 -32.36 -26.76
C ALA A 178 -14.45 -32.29 -26.24
N HIS A 179 -14.72 -31.49 -25.21
CA HIS A 179 -16.09 -31.32 -24.69
C HIS A 179 -17.05 -30.66 -25.70
N ALA A 180 -16.58 -29.74 -26.55
CA ALA A 180 -17.39 -29.11 -27.60
C ALA A 180 -17.81 -30.13 -28.67
N LYS A 181 -16.88 -30.97 -29.12
CA LYS A 181 -17.18 -32.05 -30.07
C LYS A 181 -18.12 -33.10 -29.49
N VAL A 182 -17.94 -33.44 -28.21
CA VAL A 182 -18.88 -34.32 -27.49
C VAL A 182 -20.28 -33.68 -27.44
N ARG A 183 -20.38 -32.38 -27.17
CA ARG A 183 -21.66 -31.65 -27.13
C ARG A 183 -22.36 -31.57 -28.50
N GLU A 184 -21.61 -31.49 -29.59
CA GLU A 184 -22.17 -31.52 -30.96
C GLU A 184 -22.82 -32.88 -31.26
N VAL A 185 -22.14 -33.98 -30.93
CA VAL A 185 -22.68 -35.34 -31.12
C VAL A 185 -23.84 -35.65 -30.16
N GLU A 186 -23.85 -35.07 -28.96
CA GLU A 186 -24.94 -35.18 -27.98
C GLU A 186 -26.25 -34.49 -28.45
N GLN A 187 -26.15 -33.41 -29.23
CA GLN A 187 -27.34 -32.66 -29.67
C GLN A 187 -28.12 -33.39 -30.77
N GLU A 188 -27.45 -34.25 -31.53
CA GLU A 188 -28.01 -34.94 -32.69
C GLU A 188 -28.58 -36.33 -32.35
N ASN A 189 -28.35 -36.86 -31.14
CA ASN A 189 -28.77 -38.22 -30.78
C ASN A 189 -29.32 -38.31 -29.34
N SER A 190 -30.65 -38.19 -29.18
CA SER A 190 -31.36 -38.26 -27.90
C SER A 190 -31.30 -39.63 -27.20
N GLY A 191 -30.87 -40.70 -27.89
CA GLY A 191 -30.75 -42.06 -27.37
C GLY A 191 -29.50 -42.32 -26.51
N VAL A 192 -28.47 -41.48 -26.59
CA VAL A 192 -27.20 -41.62 -25.83
C VAL A 192 -27.22 -40.83 -24.49
N ALA A 193 -28.27 -40.03 -24.27
CA ALA A 193 -28.42 -39.19 -23.09
C ALA A 193 -28.51 -39.96 -21.75
N ALA A 194 -28.98 -41.21 -21.77
CA ALA A 194 -29.11 -42.05 -20.57
C ALA A 194 -27.76 -42.60 -20.07
N GLY A 195 -26.82 -42.94 -20.96
CA GLY A 195 -25.46 -43.34 -20.61
C GLY A 195 -24.60 -42.17 -20.11
N HIS A 196 -24.85 -40.96 -20.63
CA HIS A 196 -24.08 -39.77 -20.23
C HIS A 196 -24.50 -39.17 -18.88
N LEU A 197 -25.68 -39.47 -18.33
CA LEU A 197 -26.05 -38.97 -16.98
C LEU A 197 -25.21 -39.66 -15.89
N THR A 198 -24.95 -40.96 -16.05
CA THR A 198 -24.09 -41.74 -15.15
C THR A 198 -22.62 -41.35 -15.34
N GLU A 199 -22.17 -41.11 -16.58
CA GLU A 199 -20.82 -40.60 -16.86
C GLU A 199 -20.60 -39.19 -16.30
N ARG A 200 -21.54 -38.25 -16.48
CA ARG A 200 -21.49 -36.92 -15.84
C ARG A 200 -21.51 -36.98 -14.32
N GLY A 201 -22.18 -37.98 -13.75
CA GLY A 201 -22.15 -38.28 -12.31
C GLY A 201 -20.76 -38.74 -11.86
N MET A 202 -20.12 -39.61 -12.65
CA MET A 202 -18.76 -40.11 -12.40
C MET A 202 -17.71 -39.01 -12.58
N GLU A 203 -17.81 -38.19 -13.61
CA GLU A 203 -16.94 -37.02 -13.83
C GLU A 203 -17.06 -35.98 -12.71
N LYS A 204 -18.29 -35.68 -12.25
CA LYS A 204 -18.51 -34.78 -11.11
C LYS A 204 -17.91 -35.36 -9.83
N ALA A 205 -18.02 -36.67 -9.59
CA ALA A 205 -17.44 -37.32 -8.43
C ALA A 205 -15.89 -37.30 -8.47
N VAL A 206 -15.29 -37.59 -9.62
CA VAL A 206 -13.84 -37.54 -9.83
C VAL A 206 -13.32 -36.10 -9.73
N GLY A 207 -14.00 -35.14 -10.37
CA GLY A 207 -13.67 -33.72 -10.30
C GLY A 207 -13.80 -33.16 -8.88
N TYR A 208 -14.82 -33.57 -8.12
CA TYR A 208 -15.00 -33.21 -6.73
C TYR A 208 -13.88 -33.79 -5.84
N GLY A 209 -13.50 -35.05 -6.07
CA GLY A 209 -12.36 -35.70 -5.41
C GLY A 209 -11.05 -34.95 -5.67
N ASN A 210 -10.77 -34.63 -6.94
CA ASN A 210 -9.58 -33.86 -7.32
C ASN A 210 -9.58 -32.44 -6.71
N ARG A 211 -10.73 -31.76 -6.68
CA ARG A 211 -10.85 -30.43 -6.07
C ARG A 211 -10.62 -30.46 -4.55
N LYS A 212 -11.14 -31.48 -3.85
CA LYS A 212 -10.84 -31.69 -2.43
C LYS A 212 -9.37 -31.95 -2.18
N LEU A 213 -8.71 -32.77 -3.01
CA LEU A 213 -7.28 -33.04 -2.89
C LEU A 213 -6.44 -31.78 -3.13
N GLN A 214 -6.77 -30.97 -4.13
CA GLN A 214 -6.11 -29.70 -4.39
C GLN A 214 -6.30 -28.71 -3.23
N ASN A 215 -7.52 -28.58 -2.71
CA ASN A 215 -7.81 -27.73 -1.56
C ASN A 215 -7.04 -28.18 -0.32
N TRP A 216 -6.98 -29.49 -0.05
CA TRP A 216 -6.21 -30.05 1.06
C TRP A 216 -4.71 -29.76 0.93
N ARG A 217 -4.15 -29.85 -0.29
CA ARG A 217 -2.74 -29.49 -0.56
C ARG A 217 -2.50 -28.01 -0.34
N ALA A 218 -3.38 -27.15 -0.87
CA ALA A 218 -3.29 -25.71 -0.71
C ALA A 218 -3.41 -25.31 0.77
N GLU A 219 -4.35 -25.89 1.50
CA GLU A 219 -4.50 -25.66 2.94
C GLU A 219 -3.24 -26.04 3.71
N ARG A 220 -2.67 -27.23 3.46
CA ARG A 220 -1.43 -27.67 4.10
C ARG A 220 -0.26 -26.73 3.83
N GLN A 221 -0.16 -26.19 2.62
CA GLN A 221 0.86 -25.19 2.31
C GLN A 221 0.65 -23.95 3.19
N VAL A 222 -0.57 -23.46 3.35
CA VAL A 222 -0.87 -22.22 4.08
C VAL A 222 -0.84 -22.39 5.62
N LYS A 223 -0.90 -23.64 6.13
CA LYS A 223 -0.96 -23.95 7.57
C LYS A 223 0.13 -23.27 8.42
N PRO A 224 1.43 -23.35 8.09
CA PRO A 224 2.48 -22.77 8.94
C PRO A 224 2.29 -21.26 9.18
N TRP A 225 1.88 -20.52 8.15
CA TRP A 225 1.61 -19.09 8.27
C TRP A 225 0.32 -18.80 9.07
N ARG A 226 -0.72 -19.63 8.94
CA ARG A 226 -1.95 -19.51 9.74
C ARG A 226 -1.69 -19.81 11.22
N ASP A 227 -0.92 -20.85 11.49
CA ASP A 227 -0.57 -21.26 12.84
C ASP A 227 0.31 -20.20 13.52
N ALA A 228 1.28 -19.63 12.79
CA ALA A 228 2.06 -18.49 13.26
C ALA A 228 1.17 -17.28 13.57
N ALA A 229 0.27 -16.88 12.67
CA ALA A 229 -0.64 -15.75 12.90
C ALA A 229 -1.58 -15.99 14.10
N LYS A 230 -2.07 -17.23 14.27
CA LYS A 230 -2.92 -17.61 15.42
C LYS A 230 -2.13 -17.59 16.72
N ALA A 231 -0.89 -18.08 16.71
CA ALA A 231 0.01 -18.04 17.85
C ALA A 231 0.38 -16.60 18.24
N GLU A 232 0.58 -15.71 17.26
CA GLU A 232 0.78 -14.28 17.48
C GLU A 232 -0.42 -13.64 18.18
N GLN A 233 -1.63 -13.88 17.70
CA GLN A 233 -2.84 -13.37 18.36
C GLN A 233 -2.98 -13.92 19.79
N ALA A 234 -2.66 -15.20 20.01
CA ALA A 234 -2.70 -15.81 21.32
C ALA A 234 -1.66 -15.20 22.28
N ALA A 235 -0.43 -14.97 21.80
CA ALA A 235 0.62 -14.31 22.57
C ALA A 235 0.25 -12.87 22.92
N VAL A 236 -0.28 -12.10 21.98
CA VAL A 236 -0.74 -10.72 22.23
C VAL A 236 -1.85 -10.68 23.28
N ARG A 237 -2.83 -11.61 23.20
CA ARG A 237 -3.90 -11.70 24.21
C ARG A 237 -3.35 -12.07 25.59
N ALA A 238 -2.50 -13.09 25.68
CA ALA A 238 -1.90 -13.51 26.94
C ALA A 238 -1.00 -12.42 27.55
N ASN A 239 -0.29 -11.68 26.72
CA ASN A 239 0.50 -10.53 27.15
C ASN A 239 -0.38 -9.39 27.67
N ALA A 240 -1.48 -9.08 26.97
CA ALA A 240 -2.43 -8.07 27.41
C ALA A 240 -3.06 -8.46 28.76
N GLU A 241 -3.42 -9.74 28.94
CA GLU A 241 -3.92 -10.25 30.21
C GLU A 241 -2.88 -10.15 31.32
N ALA A 242 -1.62 -10.52 31.07
CA ALA A 242 -0.56 -10.44 32.07
C ALA A 242 -0.27 -8.99 32.49
N LEU A 243 -0.23 -8.05 31.53
CA LEU A 243 -0.09 -6.62 31.82
C LEU A 243 -1.31 -6.05 32.55
N TYR A 244 -2.51 -6.52 32.21
CA TYR A 244 -3.72 -6.12 32.90
C TYR A 244 -3.73 -6.58 34.36
N GLN A 245 -3.36 -7.84 34.62
CA GLN A 245 -3.25 -8.37 35.98
C GLN A 245 -2.18 -7.64 36.79
N LYS A 246 -1.04 -7.33 36.16
CA LYS A 246 -0.02 -6.46 36.76
C LYS A 246 -0.59 -5.09 37.15
N ALA A 247 -1.31 -4.44 36.24
CA ALA A 247 -1.92 -3.13 36.51
C ALA A 247 -2.96 -3.17 37.65
N LEU A 248 -3.70 -4.28 37.80
CA LEU A 248 -4.63 -4.49 38.92
C LEU A 248 -3.89 -4.70 40.24
N HIS A 249 -2.79 -5.46 40.23
CA HIS A 249 -1.94 -5.69 41.39
C HIS A 249 -1.31 -4.37 41.88
N ASP A 250 -0.79 -3.56 40.96
CA ASP A 250 -0.15 -2.28 41.29
C ASP A 250 -1.18 -1.21 41.71
N ASN A 251 -2.43 -1.32 41.25
CA ASN A 251 -3.50 -0.36 41.56
C ASN A 251 -4.77 -1.10 42.00
N PRO A 252 -4.89 -1.49 43.28
CA PRO A 252 -6.09 -2.17 43.79
C PRO A 252 -7.37 -1.31 43.66
N GLN A 253 -7.25 0.00 43.53
CA GLN A 253 -8.37 0.91 43.23
C GLN A 253 -8.97 0.69 41.83
N LEU A 254 -8.21 0.14 40.88
CA LEU A 254 -8.73 -0.25 39.56
C LEU A 254 -9.54 -1.54 39.65
N ALA A 255 -9.25 -2.39 40.64
CA ALA A 255 -9.94 -3.66 40.89
C ALA A 255 -11.26 -3.49 41.67
N SER A 256 -11.39 -2.43 42.47
CA SER A 256 -12.55 -2.22 43.36
C SER A 256 -13.84 -1.76 42.64
N GLY A 257 -13.77 -1.39 41.36
CA GLY A 257 -14.93 -0.98 40.56
C GLY A 257 -15.47 -2.10 39.67
N ASN A 258 -16.76 -2.41 39.77
CA ASN A 258 -17.41 -3.38 38.87
C ASN A 258 -17.22 -2.96 37.38
N PRO A 259 -16.60 -3.77 36.51
CA PRO A 259 -16.31 -3.40 35.13
C PRO A 259 -17.59 -3.05 34.34
N ILE A 260 -18.72 -3.67 34.70
CA ILE A 260 -20.02 -3.41 34.09
C ILE A 260 -20.49 -1.99 34.42
N SER A 261 -20.35 -1.55 35.68
CA SER A 261 -20.80 -0.21 36.08
C SER A 261 -20.00 0.89 35.38
N ARG A 262 -18.71 0.70 35.11
CA ARG A 262 -17.87 1.66 34.34
C ARG A 262 -18.33 1.78 32.90
N ILE A 263 -18.74 0.68 32.26
CA ILE A 263 -19.29 0.70 30.89
C ILE A 263 -20.62 1.45 30.87
N TRP A 264 -21.48 1.20 31.85
CA TRP A 264 -22.77 1.92 31.99
C TRP A 264 -22.57 3.40 32.30
N GLN A 265 -21.62 3.75 33.17
CA GLN A 265 -21.25 5.12 33.48
C GLN A 265 -20.72 5.85 32.25
N LYS A 266 -19.84 5.21 31.46
CA LYS A 266 -19.36 5.76 30.19
C LYS A 266 -20.50 6.01 29.21
N LYS A 267 -21.40 5.03 29.02
CA LYS A 267 -22.58 5.20 28.16
C LYS A 267 -23.51 6.32 28.67
N ARG A 268 -23.64 6.47 29.99
CA ARG A 268 -24.43 7.55 30.61
C ARG A 268 -23.80 8.91 30.34
N MET A 269 -22.49 9.07 30.52
CA MET A 269 -21.77 10.30 30.20
C MET A 269 -21.82 10.63 28.70
N GLN A 270 -21.74 9.62 27.81
CA GLN A 270 -21.89 9.80 26.36
C GLN A 270 -23.30 10.21 25.91
N ARG A 271 -24.33 9.98 26.74
CA ARG A 271 -25.70 10.47 26.49
C ARG A 271 -25.91 11.90 26.99
N GLN A 272 -25.04 12.39 27.87
CA GLN A 272 -25.10 13.73 28.44
C GLN A 272 -24.28 14.76 27.65
N TYR A 273 -23.40 14.28 26.77
CA TYR A 273 -22.65 15.05 25.78
C TYR A 273 -23.27 14.85 24.40
#